data_AF-A0AAD2HWJ5-F1
#
_entry.id   AF-A0AAD2HWJ5-F1
#
_cell.length_a   1.000
_cell.length_b   1.000
_cell.length_c   1.000
_cell.angle_alpha   90.00
_cell.angle_beta   90.00
_cell.angle_gamma   90.00
#
_symmetry.space_group_name_H-M   'P 1'
#
loop_
_entity.id
_entity.type
_entity.pdbx_description
1 polymer ?
#
loop_
_entity_poly.entity_id
_entity_poly.type
_entity_poly.pdbx_seq_one_letter_code
_entity_poly.pdbx_strand_id
1 'polypeptide(L)'
;MDKEPSQTQCQVVDHFWNWADKDSCKLLFTQSALLKKIKKKDEIQAYVANILGAQSQKHARVVTCPTVDEALLLWVQDMEQKKNTVMGVMLVEKRKQLEEVMNVPNKKHLMGMG
;
A
#
# COMPACT_ATOMS: atom_id res chain seq x y z
N MET A 1 -27.93 -7.59 0.47
CA MET A 1 -28.74 -6.94 -0.59
C MET A 1 -27.89 -5.82 -1.17
N ASP A 2 -27.53 -5.90 -2.45
CA ASP A 2 -26.81 -4.82 -3.13
C ASP A 2 -27.69 -3.57 -3.14
N LYS A 3 -27.14 -2.45 -2.65
CA LYS A 3 -27.88 -1.19 -2.49
C LYS A 3 -28.20 -0.50 -3.83
N GLU A 4 -27.46 -0.82 -4.90
CA GLU A 4 -27.61 -0.19 -6.21
C GLU A 4 -27.54 -1.23 -7.36
N PRO A 5 -28.61 -2.00 -7.58
CA PRO A 5 -28.61 -3.10 -8.57
C PRO A 5 -28.63 -2.65 -10.04
N SER A 6 -28.74 -1.34 -10.32
CA SER A 6 -28.86 -0.78 -11.68
C SER A 6 -27.55 -0.26 -12.26
N GLN A 7 -26.46 -0.23 -11.49
CA GLN A 7 -25.19 0.30 -11.98
C GLN A 7 -24.45 -0.71 -12.85
N THR A 8 -24.07 -0.26 -14.03
CA THR A 8 -23.16 -1.02 -14.90
C THR A 8 -21.75 -1.01 -14.33
N GLN A 9 -20.97 -2.04 -14.69
CA GLN A 9 -19.59 -2.16 -14.21
C GLN A 9 -18.71 -0.95 -14.57
N CYS A 10 -18.95 -0.31 -15.72
CA CYS A 10 -18.26 0.92 -16.11
C CYS A 10 -18.61 2.08 -15.18
N GLN A 11 -19.89 2.26 -14.84
CA GLN A 11 -20.33 3.29 -13.90
C GLN A 11 -19.72 3.10 -12.51
N VAL A 12 -19.52 1.85 -12.08
CA VAL A 12 -18.80 1.55 -10.83
C VAL A 12 -17.33 1.99 -10.93
N VAL A 13 -16.64 1.67 -12.02
CA VAL A 13 -15.24 2.12 -12.24
C VAL A 13 -15.17 3.64 -12.22
N ASP A 14 -16.06 4.32 -12.95
CA ASP A 14 -16.11 5.79 -13.01
C ASP A 14 -16.42 6.42 -11.66
N HIS A 15 -17.31 5.81 -10.88
CA HIS A 15 -17.61 6.23 -9.51
C HIS A 15 -16.35 6.20 -8.64
N PHE A 16 -15.63 5.07 -8.58
CA PHE A 16 -14.41 4.94 -7.76
C PHE A 16 -13.22 5.75 -8.29
N TRP A 17 -13.19 6.05 -9.59
CA TRP A 17 -12.20 6.92 -10.20
C TRP A 17 -12.38 8.39 -9.77
N ASN A 18 -13.63 8.84 -9.73
CA ASN A 18 -14.00 10.21 -9.38
C ASN A 18 -14.24 10.42 -7.88
N TRP A 19 -14.41 9.33 -7.12
CA TRP A 19 -14.49 9.37 -5.67
C TRP A 19 -13.10 9.63 -5.07
N ALA A 20 -12.79 10.92 -4.93
CA ALA A 20 -11.62 11.41 -4.21
C ALA A 20 -12.10 12.05 -2.91
N ASP A 21 -12.24 11.24 -1.87
CA ASP A 21 -12.38 11.81 -0.53
C ASP A 21 -11.01 12.31 -0.04
N LYS A 22 -11.00 13.37 0.77
CA LYS A 22 -9.79 14.09 1.19
C LYS A 22 -8.77 13.20 1.92
N ASP A 23 -9.25 12.10 2.51
CA ASP A 23 -8.48 11.13 3.29
C ASP A 23 -8.37 9.74 2.63
N SER A 24 -8.98 9.53 1.46
CA SER A 24 -9.03 8.23 0.78
C SER A 24 -8.22 8.24 -0.53
N CYS A 25 -7.31 7.28 -0.69
CA CYS A 25 -6.61 7.08 -1.96
C CYS A 25 -7.62 6.71 -3.06
N LYS A 26 -7.51 7.35 -4.23
CA LYS A 26 -8.29 6.99 -5.42
C LYS A 26 -8.10 5.50 -5.72
N LEU A 27 -9.19 4.75 -5.79
CA LEU A 27 -9.17 3.34 -6.15
C LEU A 27 -9.04 3.22 -7.67
N LEU A 28 -7.82 3.01 -8.14
CA LEU A 28 -7.51 2.88 -9.57
C LEU A 28 -7.58 1.42 -10.00
N PHE A 29 -8.62 1.06 -10.75
CA PHE A 29 -8.74 -0.24 -11.39
C PHE A 29 -9.52 -0.13 -12.71
N THR A 30 -9.27 -1.05 -13.63
CA THR A 30 -10.01 -1.11 -14.91
C THR A 30 -11.23 -2.02 -14.78
N GLN A 31 -12.20 -1.86 -15.68
CA GLN A 31 -13.37 -2.74 -15.78
C GLN A 31 -12.96 -4.23 -15.88
N SER A 32 -11.95 -4.54 -16.69
CA SER A 32 -11.45 -5.91 -16.88
C SER A 32 -10.81 -6.47 -15.61
N ALA A 33 -10.11 -5.65 -14.83
CA ALA A 33 -9.57 -6.04 -13.52
C ALA A 33 -10.69 -6.32 -12.52
N LEU A 34 -11.71 -5.47 -12.46
CA LEU A 34 -12.89 -5.67 -11.62
C LEU A 34 -13.61 -6.97 -11.97
N LEU A 35 -13.81 -7.26 -13.26
CA LEU A 35 -14.49 -8.48 -13.71
C LEU A 35 -13.74 -9.74 -13.26
N LYS A 36 -12.42 -9.76 -13.42
CA LYS A 36 -11.57 -10.87 -12.98
C LYS A 36 -11.66 -11.09 -11.47
N LYS A 37 -11.81 -10.03 -10.68
CA LYS A 37 -11.96 -10.11 -9.23
C LYS A 37 -13.34 -10.58 -8.80
N ILE A 38 -14.40 -10.11 -9.45
CA ILE A 38 -15.78 -10.58 -9.20
C ILE A 38 -15.90 -12.08 -9.46
N LYS A 39 -15.30 -12.59 -10.55
CA LYS A 39 -15.29 -14.04 -10.85
C LYS A 39 -14.65 -14.89 -9.75
N LYS A 40 -13.75 -14.31 -8.95
CA LYS A 40 -13.05 -14.97 -7.84
C LYS A 40 -13.56 -14.54 -6.47
N LYS A 41 -14.75 -13.92 -6.41
CA LYS A 41 -15.28 -13.35 -5.16
C LYS A 41 -15.38 -14.41 -4.07
N ASP A 42 -15.90 -15.59 -4.40
CA ASP A 42 -16.12 -16.66 -3.41
C ASP A 42 -14.78 -17.20 -2.88
N GLU A 43 -13.78 -17.37 -3.75
CA GLU A 43 -12.42 -17.74 -3.36
C GLU A 43 -11.80 -16.70 -2.42
N ILE A 44 -11.95 -15.41 -2.74
CA ILE A 44 -11.44 -14.30 -1.94
C ILE A 44 -12.15 -14.25 -0.59
N GLN A 45 -13.46 -14.45 -0.55
CA GLN A 45 -14.25 -14.43 0.68
C GLN A 45 -13.93 -15.63 1.57
N ALA A 46 -13.79 -16.82 1.01
CA ALA A 46 -13.36 -18.02 1.73
C ALA A 46 -11.95 -17.85 2.31
N TYR A 47 -11.03 -17.26 1.54
CA TYR A 47 -9.68 -16.93 2.01
C TYR A 47 -9.71 -15.97 3.21
N VAL A 48 -10.53 -14.92 3.15
CA VAL A 48 -10.67 -13.95 4.25
C VAL A 48 -11.28 -14.57 5.51
N ALA A 49 -12.24 -15.48 5.35
CA ALA A 49 -12.88 -16.16 6.49
C ALA A 49 -11.93 -17.13 7.21
N ASN A 50 -11.02 -17.78 6.47
CA ASN A 50 -10.18 -18.85 7.00
C ASN A 50 -8.85 -18.38 7.61
N ILE A 51 -8.40 -17.16 7.32
CA ILE A 51 -7.09 -16.66 7.77
C ILE A 51 -7.26 -15.44 8.67
N LEU A 52 -6.87 -15.58 9.93
CA LEU A 52 -6.73 -14.47 10.87
C LEU A 52 -5.77 -13.43 10.28
N GLY A 53 -6.29 -12.24 9.97
CA GLY A 53 -5.51 -11.14 9.39
C GLY A 53 -5.44 -11.09 7.86
N ALA A 54 -6.20 -11.92 7.13
CA ALA A 54 -6.25 -11.84 5.65
C ALA A 54 -6.68 -10.46 5.11
N GLN A 55 -7.49 -9.72 5.88
CA GLN A 55 -7.85 -8.34 5.56
C GLN A 55 -6.63 -7.39 5.66
N SER A 56 -5.68 -7.68 6.54
CA SER A 56 -4.49 -6.86 6.79
C SER A 56 -3.31 -7.19 5.86
N GLN A 57 -3.25 -8.40 5.29
CA GLN A 57 -2.15 -8.77 4.40
C GLN A 57 -2.06 -7.94 3.12
N LYS A 58 -3.17 -7.31 2.70
CA LYS A 58 -3.22 -6.39 1.55
C LYS A 58 -3.48 -4.95 1.98
N HIS A 59 -2.82 -4.48 3.03
CA HIS A 59 -2.65 -3.04 3.15
C HIS A 59 -1.86 -2.54 1.94
N ALA A 60 -2.32 -1.45 1.33
CA ALA A 60 -1.47 -0.67 0.44
C ALA A 60 -0.22 -0.31 1.24
N ARG A 61 0.89 -1.01 0.98
CA ARG A 61 2.18 -0.60 1.51
C ARG A 61 2.52 0.67 0.77
N VAL A 62 2.16 1.80 1.37
CA VAL A 62 2.53 3.12 0.88
C VAL A 62 4.04 3.22 1.11
N VAL A 63 4.80 2.74 0.11
CA VAL A 63 6.20 3.10 -0.04
C VAL A 63 6.20 4.59 -0.36
N THR A 64 6.38 5.40 0.67
CA THR A 64 6.29 6.87 0.61
C THR A 64 7.25 7.46 -0.42
N CYS A 65 8.38 6.78 -0.67
CA CYS A 65 9.31 7.11 -1.75
C CYS A 65 10.13 5.85 -2.15
N PRO A 66 9.91 5.27 -3.35
CA PRO A 66 10.63 4.07 -3.80
C PRO A 66 12.15 4.26 -3.80
N THR A 67 12.63 5.46 -4.11
CA THR A 67 14.05 5.79 -4.16
C THR A 67 14.71 5.78 -2.76
N VAL A 68 14.00 6.25 -1.75
CA VAL A 68 14.47 6.20 -0.35
C VAL A 68 14.53 4.76 0.14
N ASP A 69 13.49 3.96 -0.17
CA ASP A 69 13.45 2.56 0.23
C ASP A 69 14.54 1.72 -0.47
N GLU A 70 14.82 1.98 -1.74
CA GLU A 70 15.93 1.35 -2.46
C GLU A 70 17.29 1.71 -1.87
N ALA A 71 17.52 3.00 -1.57
CA ALA A 71 18.75 3.44 -0.92
C ALA A 71 18.91 2.87 0.50
N LEU A 72 17.80 2.74 1.24
CA LEU A 72 17.79 2.11 2.56
C LEU A 72 18.11 0.62 2.46
N LEU A 73 17.56 -0.10 1.47
CA LEU A 73 17.87 -1.51 1.22
C LEU A 73 19.34 -1.73 0.89
N LEU A 74 19.92 -0.92 -0.01
CA LEU A 74 21.34 -0.97 -0.34
C LEU A 74 22.22 -0.74 0.89
N TRP A 75 21.83 0.19 1.76
CA TRP A 75 22.55 0.44 3.00
C TRP A 75 22.47 -0.74 3.98
N VAL A 76 21.31 -1.39 4.11
CA VAL A 76 21.16 -2.60 4.94
C VAL A 76 22.06 -3.73 4.42
N GLN A 77 22.08 -3.94 3.10
CA GLN A 77 22.94 -4.95 2.48
C GLN A 77 24.43 -4.70 2.75
N ASP A 78 24.88 -3.44 2.68
CA ASP A 78 26.26 -3.06 3.01
C ASP A 78 26.58 -3.32 4.51
N MET A 79 25.63 -3.06 5.41
CA MET A 79 25.79 -3.33 6.84
C MET A 79 25.83 -4.83 7.15
N GLU A 80 25.01 -5.64 6.48
CA GLU A 80 25.01 -7.10 6.59
C GLU A 80 26.32 -7.71 6.07
N GLN A 81 26.84 -7.21 4.94
CA GLN A 81 28.16 -7.62 4.43
C GLN A 81 29.28 -7.30 5.41
N LYS A 82 29.17 -6.19 6.14
CA LYS A 82 30.08 -5.79 7.22
C LYS A 82 29.83 -6.54 8.54
N LYS A 83 28.93 -7.53 8.56
CA LYS A 83 28.51 -8.31 9.75
C LYS A 83 27.98 -7.45 10.90
N ASN A 84 27.42 -6.28 10.59
CA ASN A 84 26.78 -5.41 11.56
C ASN A 84 25.29 -5.74 11.67
N THR A 85 24.77 -5.83 12.88
CA THR A 85 23.33 -6.00 13.11
C THR A 85 22.62 -4.66 12.96
N VAL A 86 21.69 -4.57 12.01
CA VAL A 86 20.85 -3.38 11.83
C VAL A 86 19.66 -3.45 12.80
N MET A 87 19.57 -2.47 13.70
CA MET A 87 18.42 -2.33 14.60
C MET A 87 17.33 -1.44 13.97
N GLY A 88 16.07 -1.62 14.41
CA GLY A 88 14.95 -0.80 13.94
C GLY A 88 15.15 0.71 14.13
N VAL A 89 15.77 1.13 15.25
CA VAL A 89 16.10 2.54 15.49
C VAL A 89 17.10 3.11 14.48
N MET A 90 18.02 2.27 13.97
CA MET A 90 18.99 2.68 12.95
C MET A 90 18.31 2.85 11.59
N LEU A 91 17.32 2.00 11.27
CA LEU A 91 16.53 2.13 10.03
C LEU A 91 15.73 3.42 10.01
N VAL A 92 15.11 3.78 11.13
CA VAL A 92 14.34 5.03 11.26
C VAL A 92 15.25 6.24 11.06
N GLU A 93 16.40 6.27 11.74
CA GLU A 93 17.37 7.37 11.62
C GLU A 93 17.96 7.44 10.20
N LYS A 94 18.31 6.29 9.62
CA LYS A 94 18.88 6.25 8.27
C LYS A 94 17.87 6.68 7.21
N ARG A 95 16.62 6.25 7.34
CA ARG A 95 15.53 6.71 6.46
C ARG A 95 15.38 8.23 6.51
N LYS A 96 15.38 8.83 7.71
CA LYS A 96 15.30 10.28 7.88
C LYS A 96 16.45 11.00 7.16
N GLN A 97 17.68 10.51 7.31
CA GLN A 97 18.85 11.07 6.60
C GLN A 97 18.70 10.97 5.08
N LEU A 98 18.20 9.84 4.56
CA LEU A 98 17.98 9.65 3.12
C LEU A 98 16.88 10.59 2.59
N GLU A 99 15.82 10.79 3.36
CA GLU A 99 14.73 11.72 3.01
C GLU A 99 15.21 13.18 2.99
N GLU A 100 16.06 13.58 3.94
CA GLU A 100 16.69 14.92 3.95
C GLU A 100 17.59 15.13 2.72
N VAL A 101 18.45 14.16 2.39
CA VAL A 101 19.33 14.21 1.21
C VAL A 101 18.52 14.28 -0.09
N MET A 102 17.41 13.55 -0.15
CA MET A 102 16.54 13.48 -1.33
C MET A 102 15.46 14.58 -1.36
N ASN A 103 15.46 15.52 -0.40
CA ASN A 103 14.47 16.58 -0.25
C ASN A 103 13.00 16.06 -0.29
N VAL A 104 12.74 14.91 0.31
CA VAL A 104 11.40 14.31 0.34
C VAL A 104 10.52 15.10 1.33
N PRO A 105 9.36 15.65 0.91
CA PRO A 105 8.53 16.43 1.81
C PRO A 105 7.91 15.56 2.93
N ASN A 106 8.16 15.95 4.19
CA ASN A 106 7.59 15.34 5.40
C ASN A 106 6.05 15.18 5.37
N LYS A 107 5.34 15.96 4.55
CA LYS A 107 3.88 15.89 4.37
C LYS A 107 3.34 14.58 3.78
N LYS A 108 4.21 13.66 3.31
CA LYS A 108 3.80 12.35 2.79
C LYS A 108 3.82 11.23 3.84
N HIS A 109 4.30 11.49 5.06
CA HIS A 109 4.37 10.47 6.10
C HIS A 109 2.99 10.25 6.70
N LEU A 110 2.43 9.06 6.50
CA LEU A 110 1.23 8.63 7.23
C LEU A 110 1.61 8.44 8.70
N MET A 111 0.96 9.18 9.61
CA MET A 111 1.00 8.92 11.04
C MET A 111 0.30 7.58 11.30
N GLY A 112 1.04 6.48 11.22
CA GLY A 112 0.62 5.22 11.84
C GLY A 112 1.02 5.24 13.31
N MET A 113 0.06 5.18 14.24
CA MET A 113 0.38 4.73 15.59
C MET A 113 0.76 3.26 15.47
N GLY A 114 2.04 2.97 15.72
CA GLY A 114 2.62 1.63 15.67
C GLY A 114 2.10 0.71 16.77
#